data_AF-A0A8T7A1Q8-F1
#
_entry.id   AF-A0A8T7A1Q8-F1
#
_cell.length_a   1.000
_cell.length_b   1.000
_cell.length_c   1.000
_cell.angle_alpha   90.00
_cell.angle_beta   90.00
_cell.angle_gamma   90.00
#
_symmetry.space_group_name_H-M   'P 1'
#
loop_
_entity.id
_entity.type
_entity.pdbx_description
1 polymer ?
#
loop_
_entity_poly.entity_id
_entity_poly.type
_entity_poly.pdbx_seq_one_letter_code
_entity_poly.pdbx_strand_id
1 'polypeptide(L)' 'MATTAIIKKPTAKRTAPKKAVKTSKENSKHADIVDPELRDQMIAEAAYFKSLNRDFQGDYCVEDWLEAETEIDTLFKN' A
#
# COMPACT_ATOMS: atom_id res chain seq x y z
N MET A 1 17.39 -32.23 -35.95
CA MET A 1 18.08 -30.94 -35.71
C MET A 1 17.04 -29.85 -35.95
N ALA A 2 16.62 -28.98 -35.03
CA ALA A 2 17.08 -28.59 -33.70
C ALA A 2 15.86 -28.24 -32.81
N THR A 3 15.94 -28.56 -31.52
CA THR A 3 15.04 -28.14 -30.43
C THR A 3 15.47 -26.78 -29.88
N THR A 4 14.54 -25.85 -29.63
CA THR A 4 14.75 -24.60 -28.84
C THR A 4 13.37 -23.95 -28.61
N ALA A 5 12.94 -23.38 -27.49
CA ALA A 5 13.18 -23.52 -26.04
C ALA A 5 12.07 -22.65 -25.37
N ILE A 6 11.39 -23.16 -24.35
CA ILE A 6 10.39 -22.43 -23.54
C ILE A 6 11.10 -21.73 -22.40
N ILE A 7 11.19 -20.39 -22.33
CA ILE A 7 11.65 -19.71 -21.08
C ILE A 7 11.09 -18.27 -20.88
N LYS A 8 10.10 -18.18 -19.97
CA LYS A 8 9.86 -17.22 -18.86
C LYS A 8 9.59 -15.73 -19.11
N LYS A 9 8.41 -15.33 -18.61
CA LYS A 9 7.94 -13.99 -18.20
C LYS A 9 9.09 -13.04 -17.84
N PRO A 10 9.14 -11.81 -18.40
CA PRO A 10 10.10 -10.81 -17.95
C PRO A 10 9.72 -10.37 -16.53
N THR A 11 10.62 -10.66 -15.61
CA THR A 11 10.71 -10.16 -14.25
C THR A 11 10.76 -8.63 -14.27
N ALA A 12 9.63 -7.98 -13.97
CA ALA A 12 9.60 -6.57 -13.66
C ALA A 12 10.40 -6.36 -12.36
N LYS A 13 11.50 -5.63 -12.48
CA LYS A 13 12.44 -5.30 -11.42
C LYS A 13 11.69 -4.61 -10.28
N ARG A 14 11.49 -5.37 -9.21
CA ARG A 14 10.89 -4.95 -7.94
C ARG A 14 11.82 -3.95 -7.26
N THR A 15 11.70 -2.69 -7.64
CA THR A 15 12.23 -1.56 -6.86
C THR A 15 11.15 -1.16 -5.88
N ALA A 16 11.06 -1.91 -4.78
CA ALA A 16 10.28 -1.49 -3.63
C ALA A 16 10.84 -0.14 -3.14
N PRO A 17 10.04 0.93 -3.08
CA PRO A 17 10.52 2.16 -2.46
C PRO A 17 10.68 1.86 -0.97
N LYS A 18 11.94 1.77 -0.51
CA LYS A 18 12.27 1.79 0.92
C LYS A 18 12.01 3.21 1.42
N LYS A 19 10.75 3.55 1.70
CA LYS A 19 10.43 4.77 2.43
C LYS A 19 10.46 4.43 3.91
N ALA A 20 11.46 4.98 4.57
CA ALA A 20 11.73 4.79 5.98
C ALA A 20 10.48 5.07 6.82
N VAL A 21 10.01 4.05 7.54
CA VAL A 21 9.00 4.17 8.59
C VAL A 21 9.61 5.02 9.70
N LYS A 22 9.29 6.32 9.70
CA LYS A 22 9.44 7.16 10.87
C LYS A 22 8.16 7.01 11.67
N THR A 23 8.21 6.17 12.69
CA THR A 23 7.26 6.14 13.77
C THR A 23 7.27 7.49 14.49
N SER A 24 6.38 8.40 14.13
CA SER A 24 6.00 9.53 14.98
C SER A 24 4.70 9.20 15.69
N LYS A 25 4.88 8.56 16.85
CA LYS A 25 3.90 8.53 17.92
C LYS A 25 3.81 9.94 18.51
N GLU A 26 2.58 10.34 18.88
CA GLU A 26 2.18 11.45 19.76
C GLU A 26 1.37 12.56 19.07
N ASN A 27 0.04 12.44 19.08
CA ASN A 27 -0.82 13.39 19.80
C ASN A 27 -2.26 12.85 19.94
N SER A 28 -2.55 12.23 21.07
CA SER A 28 -3.86 11.68 21.39
C SER A 28 -4.77 12.73 22.04
N LYS A 29 -5.20 13.80 21.32
CA LYS A 29 -6.20 14.76 21.86
C LYS A 29 -7.19 15.42 20.87
N HIS A 30 -7.27 15.03 19.60
CA HIS A 30 -8.36 15.46 18.70
C HIS A 30 -8.80 14.27 17.84
N ALA A 31 -9.64 13.39 18.40
CA ALA A 31 -10.25 12.30 17.64
C ALA A 31 -11.34 12.79 16.66
N ASP A 32 -11.72 14.07 16.72
CA ASP A 32 -12.81 14.66 15.94
C ASP A 32 -12.33 15.36 14.66
N ILE A 33 -11.04 15.70 14.57
CA ILE A 33 -10.45 16.38 13.41
C ILE A 33 -9.14 15.67 13.11
N VAL A 34 -9.23 14.59 12.36
CA VAL A 34 -8.06 13.88 11.83
C VAL A 34 -7.36 14.81 10.88
N ASP A 35 -6.07 15.03 11.12
CA ASP A 35 -5.24 15.79 10.19
C ASP A 35 -5.26 15.08 8.82
N PRO A 36 -5.59 15.77 7.72
CA PRO A 36 -5.65 15.14 6.39
C PRO A 36 -4.33 14.47 6.02
N GLU A 37 -3.19 14.99 6.49
CA GLU A 37 -1.89 14.37 6.26
C GLU A 37 -1.78 13.01 6.97
N LEU A 38 -2.35 12.89 8.18
CA LEU A 38 -2.38 11.63 8.93
C LEU A 38 -3.28 10.60 8.25
N ARG A 39 -4.44 11.01 7.71
CA ARG A 39 -5.33 10.15 6.92
C ARG A 39 -4.58 9.58 5.72
N ASP A 40 -3.89 10.41 4.94
CA ASP A 40 -3.14 9.97 3.76
C ASP A 40 -1.99 9.02 4.11
N GLN A 41 -1.29 9.25 5.22
CA GLN A 41 -0.25 8.34 5.71
C GLN A 41 -0.82 6.97 6.07
N MET A 42 -1.97 6.93 6.76
CA MET A 42 -2.65 5.68 7.12
C MET A 42 -3.13 4.92 5.88
N ILE A 43 -3.67 5.61 4.88
CA ILE A 43 -4.11 5.00 3.62
C ILE A 43 -2.91 4.39 2.87
N ALA A 44 -1.81 5.14 2.75
CA ALA A 44 -0.61 4.65 2.08
C ALA A 44 0.00 3.43 2.79
N GLU A 45 0.01 3.42 4.12
CA GLU A 45 0.49 2.29 4.91
C GLU A 45 -0.40 1.05 4.76
N ALA A 46 -1.72 1.22 4.82
CA ALA A 46 -2.67 0.13 4.62
C ALA A 46 -2.60 -0.47 3.20
N ALA A 47 -2.52 0.37 2.15
CA ALA A 47 -2.34 -0.08 0.78
C ALA A 47 -1.01 -0.82 0.57
N TYR A 48 0.06 -0.35 1.24
CA TYR A 48 1.35 -1.04 1.24
C TYR A 48 1.24 -2.44 1.85
N PHE A 49 0.59 -2.61 3.00
CA PHE A 49 0.42 -3.93 3.61
C PHE A 49 -0.48 -4.86 2.78
N LYS A 50 -1.54 -4.32 2.15
CA LYS A 50 -2.40 -5.09 1.23
C LYS A 50 -1.62 -5.60 0.02
N SER A 51 -0.87 -4.73 -0.64
CA SER A 51 -0.02 -5.12 -1.77
C SER A 51 1.09 -6.08 -1.35
N LEU A 52 1.68 -5.90 -0.16
CA LEU A 52 2.70 -6.80 0.41
C LEU A 52 2.14 -8.21 0.63
N ASN A 53 0.92 -8.35 1.18
CA ASN A 53 0.26 -9.65 1.37
C ASN A 53 -0.02 -10.38 0.05
N ARG A 54 -0.14 -9.63 -1.05
CA ARG A 54 -0.33 -10.16 -2.41
C ARG A 54 0.98 -10.28 -3.21
N ASP A 55 2.13 -10.16 -2.56
CA ASP A 55 3.46 -10.17 -3.20
C ASP A 55 3.63 -9.11 -4.29
N PHE A 56 2.96 -7.96 -4.12
CA PHE A 56 2.92 -6.84 -5.07
C PHE A 56 2.44 -7.27 -6.45
N GLN A 57 1.32 -7.97 -6.51
CA GLN A 57 0.65 -8.27 -7.77
C GLN A 57 0.14 -6.96 -8.38
N GLY A 58 0.97 -6.37 -9.26
CA GLY A 58 0.87 -4.98 -9.71
C GLY A 58 -0.42 -4.57 -10.42
N ASP A 59 -1.26 -5.54 -10.77
CA ASP A 59 -2.59 -5.30 -11.33
C ASP A 59 -3.58 -4.76 -10.27
N TYR A 60 -3.29 -4.93 -8.97
CA TYR A 60 -4.19 -4.57 -7.86
C TYR A 60 -3.80 -3.32 -7.09
N CYS A 61 -2.76 -2.60 -7.51
CA CYS A 61 -2.24 -1.46 -6.76
C CYS A 61 -3.31 -0.37 -6.53
N VAL A 62 -4.15 -0.13 -7.54
CA VAL A 62 -5.23 0.86 -7.47
C VAL A 62 -6.37 0.36 -6.57
N GLU A 63 -6.76 -0.91 -6.69
CA GLU A 63 -7.78 -1.50 -5.80
C GLU A 63 -7.32 -1.52 -4.34
N ASP A 64 -6.07 -1.88 -4.07
CA ASP A 64 -5.51 -1.92 -2.71
C ASP A 64 -5.52 -0.51 -2.08
N TRP A 65 -5.30 0.54 -2.87
CA TRP A 65 -5.38 1.94 -2.42
C TRP A 65 -6.83 2.38 -2.17
N LEU A 66 -7.77 2.02 -3.04
CA LEU A 66 -9.18 2.34 -2.90
C LEU A 66 -9.80 1.64 -1.66
N GLU A 67 -9.41 0.39 -1.44
CA GLU A 67 -9.85 -0.41 -0.29
C GLU A 67 -9.25 0.13 1.01
N ALA A 68 -7.99 0.55 0.99
CA ALA A 68 -7.37 1.24 2.12
C ALA A 68 -8.05 2.58 2.42
N GLU A 69 -8.36 3.38 1.41
CA GLU A 69 -9.05 4.67 1.59
C GLU A 69 -10.42 4.47 2.26
N THR A 70 -11.22 3.53 1.78
CA THR A 70 -12.53 3.22 2.38
C THR A 70 -12.41 2.70 3.80
N GLU A 71 -11.45 1.83 4.09
CA GLU A 71 -11.19 1.33 5.45
C GLU A 71 -10.87 2.48 6.42
N ILE A 72 -9.92 3.36 6.06
CA ILE A 72 -9.55 4.49 6.90
C ILE A 72 -10.71 5.52 7.00
N ASP A 73 -11.42 5.80 5.91
CA ASP A 73 -12.57 6.71 5.91
C ASP A 73 -13.68 6.23 6.84
N THR A 74 -13.99 4.92 6.83
CA THR A 74 -14.99 4.33 7.73
C THR A 74 -14.62 4.43 9.20
N LEU A 75 -13.32 4.38 9.53
CA LEU A 75 -12.83 4.53 10.91
C LEU A 75 -13.05 5.95 11.45
N PHE A 76 -13.10 6.95 10.57
CA PHE A 76 -13.20 8.37 10.94
C PHE A 76 -14.58 9.00 10.71
N LYS A 77 -15.51 8.27 10.07
CA LYS A 77 -16.87 8.74 9.76
C LYS A 77 -17.86 8.59 10.94
N ASN A 78 -17.36 8.60 12.16
CA ASN A 78 -18.14 8.35 13.39
C ASN A 78 -18.55 9.64 14.09
#